data_AF-A0ABD4ENA9-F1
#
_entry.id   AF-A0ABD4ENA9-F1
#
_cell.length_a   1.000
_cell.length_b   1.000
_cell.length_c   1.000
_cell.angle_alpha   90.00
_cell.angle_beta   90.00
_cell.angle_gamma   90.00
#
_symmetry.space_group_name_H-M   'P 1'
#
loop_
_entity.id
_entity.type
_entity.pdbx_description
1 polymer ?
#
loop_
_entity_poly.entity_id
_entity_poly.type
_entity_poly.pdbx_seq_one_letter_code
_entity_poly.pdbx_strand_id
1 'polypeptide(L)'
;MSSVLPLKPIKKNAYITIADNGSGIDEDKLNKIFDPFYTTKPIGQGTGLGLAISKAIIEQHSGQIRVESQLNQGTAFYITLPKKPTLTDDVLTILHANKQIE
;
A
#
# COMPACT_ATOMS: atom_id res chain seq x y z
N MET A 1 -13.92 -13.70 15.35
CA MET A 1 -12.47 -13.62 15.10
C MET A 1 -12.22 -14.11 13.68
N SER A 2 -12.19 -13.19 12.72
CA SER A 2 -11.88 -13.54 11.32
C SER A 2 -10.38 -13.72 11.23
N SER A 3 -9.93 -14.97 11.13
CA SER A 3 -8.52 -15.28 10.89
C SER A 3 -8.15 -14.70 9.54
N VAL A 4 -7.38 -13.62 9.54
CA VAL A 4 -6.68 -13.15 8.35
C VAL A 4 -5.67 -14.27 8.04
N LEU A 5 -6.07 -15.21 7.19
CA LEU A 5 -5.15 -16.21 6.67
C LEU A 5 -4.00 -15.43 6.04
N PRO A 6 -2.73 -15.68 6.44
CA PRO A 6 -1.61 -15.00 5.82
C PRO A 6 -1.72 -15.25 4.32
N LEU A 7 -1.84 -14.17 3.53
CA LEU A 7 -1.89 -14.25 2.08
C LEU A 7 -0.73 -15.13 1.66
N LYS A 8 -1.03 -16.29 1.04
CA LYS A 8 0.00 -17.22 0.58
C LYS A 8 0.92 -16.41 -0.34
N PRO A 9 2.22 -16.24 -0.01
CA PRO A 9 3.05 -15.32 -0.75
C PRO A 9 3.10 -15.74 -2.21
N ILE A 10 2.56 -14.90 -3.10
CA ILE A 10 2.76 -15.09 -4.53
C ILE A 10 4.24 -14.83 -4.76
N LYS A 11 4.99 -15.81 -5.26
CA LYS A 11 6.48 -15.75 -5.39
C LYS A 11 6.98 -14.46 -6.07
N LYS A 12 6.14 -13.83 -6.89
CA LYS A 12 6.42 -12.59 -7.64
C LYS A 12 6.31 -11.29 -6.83
N ASN A 13 5.72 -11.31 -5.64
CA ASN A 13 5.47 -10.11 -4.84
C ASN A 13 6.27 -10.12 -3.52
N ALA A 14 6.63 -8.92 -3.05
CA ALA A 14 7.10 -8.63 -1.71
C ALA A 14 5.91 -8.21 -0.85
N TYR A 15 5.89 -8.71 0.39
CA TYR A 15 4.85 -8.43 1.38
C TYR A 15 5.51 -7.76 2.57
N ILE A 16 5.06 -6.56 2.92
CA ILE A 16 5.56 -5.78 4.05
C ILE A 16 4.40 -5.54 5.01
N THR A 17 4.64 -5.76 6.30
CA THR A 17 3.70 -5.41 7.36
C THR A 17 4.38 -4.42 8.29
N ILE A 18 3.69 -3.32 8.57
CA ILE A 18 4.12 -2.31 9.55
C ILE A 18 3.02 -2.28 10.61
N ALA A 19 3.35 -2.69 11.82
CA ALA A 19 2.41 -2.73 12.94
C ALA A 19 2.90 -1.85 14.08
N ASP A 20 1.97 -1.12 14.69
CA ASP A 20 2.17 -0.36 15.92
C ASP A 20 1.20 -0.82 17.00
N ASN A 21 1.47 -0.42 18.24
CA ASN A 21 0.65 -0.62 19.42
C ASN A 21 0.07 0.70 19.94
N GLY A 22 -0.17 1.66 19.04
CA GLY A 22 -0.72 2.97 19.37
C GLY A 22 -2.21 2.93 19.69
N SER A 23 -2.87 4.09 19.66
CA SER A 23 -4.29 4.21 20.02
C SER A 23 -5.26 3.53 19.05
N GLY A 24 -4.79 3.08 17.89
CA GLY A 24 -5.65 2.65 16.80
C GLY A 24 -6.45 3.81 16.17
N ILE A 25 -7.33 3.45 15.24
CA ILE A 25 -8.15 4.33 14.41
C ILE A 25 -9.60 3.86 14.49
N ASP A 26 -10.54 4.79 14.68
CA ASP A 26 -11.97 4.49 14.62
C ASP A 26 -12.39 3.98 13.24
N GLU A 27 -13.32 3.03 13.21
CA GLU A 27 -13.79 2.39 11.97
C GLU A 27 -14.36 3.40 10.96
N ASP A 28 -15.07 4.44 11.43
CA ASP A 28 -15.65 5.50 10.62
C ASP A 28 -14.60 6.42 9.96
N LYS A 29 -13.36 6.39 10.45
CA LYS A 29 -12.24 7.19 9.93
C LYS A 29 -11.39 6.41 8.93
N LEU A 30 -11.42 5.07 8.94
CA LEU A 30 -10.57 4.24 8.09
C LEU A 30 -10.68 4.57 6.60
N ASN A 31 -11.88 4.92 6.12
CA ASN A 31 -12.10 5.29 4.72
C ASN A 31 -11.50 6.65 4.32
N LYS A 32 -11.14 7.49 5.30
CA LYS A 32 -10.66 8.86 5.10
C LYS A 32 -9.16 9.02 5.32
N ILE A 33 -8.50 8.07 5.98
CA ILE A 33 -7.08 8.24 6.37
C ILE A 33 -6.12 8.37 5.18
N PHE A 34 -6.54 7.95 3.99
CA PHE A 34 -5.79 8.08 2.75
C PHE A 34 -6.16 9.34 1.95
N ASP A 35 -7.15 10.12 2.39
CA ASP A 35 -7.53 11.35 1.73
C ASP A 35 -6.46 12.43 1.97
N PRO A 36 -6.04 13.17 0.92
CA PRO A 36 -5.12 14.27 1.08
C PRO A 36 -5.63 15.27 2.12
N PHE A 37 -4.72 15.73 2.98
CA PHE A 37 -4.98 16.70 4.05
C PHE A 37 -5.85 16.20 5.22
N TYR A 38 -6.30 14.94 5.20
CA TYR A 38 -6.98 14.38 6.36
C TYR A 38 -6.04 14.25 7.55
N THR A 39 -6.42 14.86 8.68
CA THR A 39 -5.68 14.77 9.93
C THR A 39 -6.62 14.93 11.12
N THR A 40 -6.34 14.21 12.20
CA THR A 40 -7.00 14.40 13.50
C THR A 40 -6.22 15.34 14.42
N LYS A 41 -5.03 15.76 13.99
CA LYS A 41 -4.20 16.69 14.76
C LYS A 41 -4.77 18.11 14.71
N PRO A 42 -4.50 18.95 15.71
CA PRO A 42 -4.90 20.35 15.70
C PRO A 42 -4.39 21.11 14.49
N ILE A 43 -5.05 22.23 14.19
CA ILE A 43 -4.68 23.13 13.09
C ILE A 43 -3.20 23.53 13.22
N GLY A 44 -2.48 23.45 12.10
CA GLY A 44 -1.04 23.76 12.04
C GLY A 44 -0.12 22.62 12.52
N GLN A 45 -0.65 21.52 13.06
CA GLN A 45 0.14 20.38 13.53
C GLN A 45 0.05 19.20 12.56
N GLY A 46 0.76 19.31 11.44
CA GLY A 46 0.85 18.26 10.43
C GLY A 46 -0.06 18.49 9.23
N THR A 47 0.42 18.09 8.05
CA THR A 47 -0.21 18.39 6.77
C THR A 47 -1.29 17.39 6.36
N GLY A 48 -1.37 16.22 7.00
CA GLY A 48 -2.27 15.14 6.59
C GLY A 48 -1.93 14.51 5.23
N LEU A 49 -0.70 14.70 4.72
CA LEU A 49 -0.32 14.21 3.38
C LEU A 49 0.40 12.85 3.36
N GLY A 50 0.92 12.40 4.50
CA GLY A 50 1.81 11.23 4.56
C GLY A 50 1.20 9.97 3.95
N LEU A 51 0.03 9.55 4.44
CA LEU A 51 -0.64 8.33 3.96
C LEU A 51 -1.13 8.44 2.52
N ALA A 52 -1.62 9.61 2.10
CA ALA A 52 -2.02 9.87 0.72
C ALA A 52 -0.83 9.70 -0.25
N ILE A 53 0.33 10.28 0.09
CA ILE A 53 1.56 10.15 -0.69
C ILE A 53 2.05 8.69 -0.69
N SER A 54 2.08 8.03 0.46
CA SER A 54 2.48 6.61 0.54
C SER A 54 1.61 5.73 -0.35
N LYS A 55 0.28 5.91 -0.31
CA LYS A 55 -0.65 5.18 -1.17
C LYS A 55 -0.35 5.43 -2.66
N ALA A 56 -0.20 6.68 -3.06
CA ALA A 56 0.11 7.05 -4.44
C ALA A 56 1.43 6.43 -4.93
N ILE A 57 2.50 6.48 -4.12
CA ILE A 57 3.79 5.87 -4.45
C ILE A 57 3.65 4.36 -4.60
N ILE A 58 2.96 3.68 -3.68
CA ILE A 58 2.76 2.23 -3.72
C ILE A 58 1.97 1.84 -4.98
N GLU A 59 0.90 2.57 -5.30
CA GLU A 59 0.07 2.34 -6.49
C GLU A 59 0.85 2.60 -7.78
N GLN A 60 1.69 3.64 -7.83
CA GLN A 60 2.58 3.91 -8.97
C GLN A 60 3.56 2.75 -9.23
N HIS A 61 3.93 2.00 -8.19
CA HIS A 61 4.75 0.79 -8.31
C HIS A 61 3.91 -0.48 -8.55
N SER A 62 2.65 -0.35 -8.98
CA SER A 62 1.71 -1.47 -9.15
C SER A 62 1.49 -2.28 -7.87
N GLY A 63 1.64 -1.63 -6.73
CA GLY A 63 1.43 -2.22 -5.41
C GLY A 63 0.04 -1.98 -4.86
N GLN A 64 -0.19 -2.52 -3.66
CA GLN A 64 -1.41 -2.32 -2.89
C GLN A 64 -1.07 -2.04 -1.44
N ILE A 65 -1.85 -1.19 -0.79
CA ILE A 65 -1.80 -0.93 0.65
C ILE A 65 -3.18 -1.17 1.26
N ARG A 66 -3.22 -1.86 2.40
CA ARG A 66 -4.40 -2.09 3.21
C ARG A 66 -4.10 -1.77 4.67
N VAL A 67 -5.11 -1.36 5.41
CA VAL A 67 -5.00 -1.07 6.84
C VAL A 67 -5.98 -1.96 7.62
N GLU A 68 -5.54 -2.44 8.78
CA GLU A 68 -6.41 -2.93 9.85
C GLU A 68 -6.07 -2.13 11.11
N SER A 69 -7.08 -1.71 11.85
CA SER A 69 -6.87 -0.97 13.09
C SER A 69 -7.97 -1.28 14.07
N GLN A 70 -7.62 -1.27 15.35
CA GLN A 70 -8.59 -1.36 16.42
C GLN A 70 -8.24 -0.37 17.52
N LEU A 71 -9.23 0.39 17.97
CA LEU A 71 -9.11 1.32 19.09
C LEU A 71 -8.45 0.63 20.30
N ASN A 72 -7.46 1.32 20.86
CA ASN A 72 -6.66 0.91 22.01
C ASN A 72 -5.84 -0.39 21.82
N GLN A 73 -5.71 -0.90 20.59
CA GLN A 73 -4.86 -2.07 20.29
C GLN A 73 -3.72 -1.72 19.33
N GLY A 74 -3.93 -0.77 18.43
CA GLY A 74 -2.93 -0.32 17.46
C GLY A 74 -3.42 -0.43 16.02
N THR A 75 -2.48 -0.29 15.08
CA THR A 75 -2.74 -0.31 13.64
C THR A 75 -1.72 -1.18 12.93
N ALA A 76 -2.17 -1.90 11.89
CA ALA A 76 -1.31 -2.64 10.98
C ALA A 76 -1.58 -2.20 9.53
N PHE A 77 -0.52 -1.81 8.84
CA PHE A 77 -0.52 -1.57 7.40
C PHE A 77 0.12 -2.75 6.67
N TYR A 78 -0.56 -3.23 5.63
CA TYR A 78 -0.14 -4.35 4.79
C TYR A 78 0.12 -3.84 3.38
N ILE A 79 1.36 -3.97 2.92
CA ILE A 79 1.81 -3.50 1.61
C ILE A 79 2.22 -4.71 0.77
N THR A 80 1.74 -4.75 -0.47
CA THR A 80 2.16 -5.72 -1.48
C THR A 80 2.79 -4.99 -2.65
N LEU A 81 3.99 -5.40 -3.08
CA LEU A 81 4.70 -4.81 -4.22
C LEU A 81 5.22 -5.91 -5.15
N PRO A 82 5.17 -5.75 -6.48
CA PRO A 82 5.85 -6.65 -7.41
C PRO A 82 7.38 -6.60 -7.21
N LYS A 83 8.05 -7.76 -7.17
CA LYS A 83 9.52 -7.86 -7.06
C LYS A 83 10.24 -7.56 -8.37
N LYS A 84 9.53 -7.64 -9.48
CA LYS A 84 10.04 -7.34 -10.81
C LYS A 84 9.15 -6.26 -11.41
N PRO A 85 9.72 -5.32 -12.17
CA PRO A 85 8.91 -4.40 -12.96
C PRO A 85 7.91 -5.20 -13.79
N THR A 86 6.64 -4.81 -13.75
CA THR A 86 5.69 -5.28 -14.73
C THR A 86 6.16 -4.70 -16.06
N LEU A 87 6.73 -5.53 -16.92
CA LEU A 87 6.94 -5.13 -18.31
C LEU A 87 5.54 -4.91 -18.88
N THR A 88 5.25 -3.69 -19.31
CA THR A 88 4.01 -3.43 -20.03
C THR A 88 4.04 -4.19 -21.34
N ASP A 89 2.86 -4.54 -21.87
CA ASP A 89 2.75 -5.26 -23.13
C ASP A 89 3.46 -4.52 -24.27
N ASP A 90 3.52 -3.19 -24.23
CA ASP A 90 4.26 -2.35 -25.17
C ASP A 90 5.78 -2.61 -25.12
N VAL A 91 6.34 -2.70 -23.91
CA VAL A 91 7.77 -3.00 -23.72
C VAL A 91 8.08 -4.44 -24.12
N LEU A 92 7.19 -5.39 -23.82
CA LEU A 92 7.32 -6.78 -24.29
C LEU A 92 7.26 -6.86 -25.82
N THR A 93 6.38 -6.10 -26.45
CA THR A 93 6.25 -6.03 -27.92
C THR A 93 7.54 -5.51 -28.56
N ILE A 94 8.14 -4.45 -28.01
CA ILE A 94 9.42 -3.90 -28.48
C ILE A 94 10.57 -4.91 -28.29
N LEU A 95 10.63 -5.57 -27.13
CA LEU A 95 11.68 -6.56 -26.85
C LEU A 95 11.57 -7.80 -27.74
N HIS A 96 10.35 -8.21 -28.12
CA HIS A 96 10.15 -9.29 -29.08
C HIS A 96 10.51 -8.90 -30.51
N ALA A 97 10.18 -7.68 -30.95
CA ALA A 97 10.54 -7.17 -32.27
C ALA A 97 12.07 -7.11 -32.47
N ASN A 98 12.82 -6.68 -31.45
CA ASN A 98 14.29 -6.58 -31.53
C ASN A 98 15.01 -7.94 -31.50
N LYS A 99 14.38 -8.99 -30.93
CA LYS A 99 14.93 -10.35 -30.94
C LYS A 99 14.77 -11.09 -32.27
N GLN A 100 14.02 -10.55 -33.23
CA GLN A 100 13.84 -11.13 -34.57
C GLN A 100 14.83 -10.56 -35.60
N ILE A 101 15.67 -9.60 -35.21
CA ILE A 101 16.63 -8.91 -36.11
C ILE A 101 18.07 -9.41 -35.88
N GLU A 102 18.31 -10.21 -34.84
CA GLU A 102 19.57 -10.94 -34.58
C GLU A 102 19.44 -12.42 -34.93
#